data_AF-A0A914WGQ7-F1
#
_entry.id   AF-A0A914WGQ7-F1
#
_cell.length_a   1.000
_cell.length_b   1.000
_cell.length_c   1.000
_cell.angle_alpha   90.00
_cell.angle_beta   90.00
_cell.angle_gamma   90.00
#
_symmetry.space_group_name_H-M   'P 1'
#
loop_
_entity.id
_entity.type
_entity.pdbx_description
1 polymer ?
#
loop_
_entity_poly.entity_id
_entity_poly.type
_entity_poly.pdbx_seq_one_letter_code
_entity_poly.pdbx_strand_id
1 'polypeptide(L)'
;MQKQLLTIKSEKLRSQFASDINTLQLAHIVDLFNKAVALFAEKWDAIGEDSSETVKRQIEQCLQHFVEEYCDRYSGWFEGNALGHPSHNNALESMNNIIKMECMMRSRLPIAQFANMACTIGQDWSQSRNPEAINFISFDSEAPMKEKDNEEDKSLTPGRQFTFPARP
;
A
#
# COMPACT_ATOMS: atom_id res chain seq x y z
N MET A 1 2.99 -3.62 -11.81
CA MET A 1 2.42 -4.87 -11.25
C MET A 1 1.46 -5.60 -12.21
N GLN A 2 0.32 -5.03 -12.64
CA GLN A 2 -0.68 -5.75 -13.47
C GLN A 2 -0.13 -6.45 -14.72
N LYS A 3 0.79 -5.84 -15.48
CA LYS A 3 1.36 -6.47 -16.69
C LYS A 3 2.20 -7.73 -16.42
N GLN A 4 2.87 -7.80 -15.26
CA GLN A 4 3.71 -8.94 -14.90
C GLN A 4 2.90 -10.04 -14.19
N LEU A 5 1.84 -9.67 -13.46
CA LEU A 5 0.88 -10.66 -12.96
C LEU A 5 0.23 -11.48 -14.08
N LEU A 6 0.06 -10.90 -15.28
CA LEU A 6 -0.44 -11.60 -16.46
C LEU A 6 0.50 -12.71 -16.98
N THR A 7 1.77 -12.71 -16.56
CA THR A 7 2.74 -13.75 -16.90
C THR A 7 2.35 -15.10 -16.30
N ILE A 8 1.72 -15.10 -15.11
CA ILE A 8 1.10 -16.30 -14.52
C ILE A 8 -0.21 -16.57 -15.26
N LYS A 9 -0.27 -17.71 -15.98
CA LYS A 9 -1.46 -18.08 -16.76
C LYS A 9 -2.65 -18.47 -15.90
N SER A 10 -2.39 -19.06 -14.73
CA SER A 10 -3.41 -19.49 -13.79
C SER A 10 -4.06 -18.31 -13.10
N GLU A 11 -5.36 -18.11 -13.34
CA GLU A 11 -6.14 -17.05 -12.70
C GLU A 11 -6.18 -17.20 -11.18
N LYS A 12 -6.31 -18.44 -10.68
CA LYS A 12 -6.30 -18.72 -9.24
C LYS A 12 -5.01 -18.27 -8.57
N LEU A 13 -3.85 -18.57 -9.17
CA LEU A 13 -2.55 -18.18 -8.63
C LEU A 13 -2.37 -16.67 -8.67
N ARG A 14 -2.80 -16.00 -9.74
CA ARG A 14 -2.77 -14.53 -9.81
C ARG A 14 -3.58 -13.88 -8.70
N SER A 15 -4.80 -14.36 -8.46
CA SER A 15 -5.67 -13.83 -7.43
C SER A 15 -5.09 -14.05 -6.03
N GLN A 16 -4.47 -15.21 -5.78
CA GLN A 16 -3.76 -15.46 -4.52
C GLN A 16 -2.54 -14.55 -4.35
N PHE A 17 -1.71 -14.39 -5.37
CA PHE A 17 -0.54 -13.50 -5.33
C PHE A 17 -0.94 -12.05 -5.05
N ALA A 18 -1.98 -11.56 -5.73
CA ALA A 18 -2.51 -10.22 -5.50
C ALA A 18 -3.10 -10.07 -4.09
N SER A 19 -3.81 -11.09 -3.59
CA SER A 19 -4.35 -11.08 -2.23
C SER A 19 -3.26 -11.04 -1.17
N ASP A 20 -2.17 -11.78 -1.37
CA ASP A 20 -1.03 -11.78 -0.46
C ASP A 20 -0.31 -10.42 -0.48
N ILE A 21 -0.17 -9.78 -1.65
CA ILE A 21 0.37 -8.41 -1.75
C ILE A 21 -0.49 -7.41 -0.98
N ASN A 22 -1.81 -7.48 -1.13
CA ASN A 22 -2.71 -6.63 -0.35
C ASN A 22 -2.54 -6.85 1.16
N THR A 23 -2.22 -8.07 1.56
CA THR A 23 -1.92 -8.39 2.97
C THR A 23 -0.60 -7.76 3.42
N LEU A 24 0.43 -7.79 2.56
CA LEU A 24 1.71 -7.10 2.82
C LEU A 24 1.54 -5.59 2.97
N GLN A 25 0.62 -4.98 2.21
CA GLN A 25 0.33 -3.54 2.28
C GLN A 25 -0.10 -3.10 3.68
N LEU A 26 -0.81 -3.96 4.41
CA LEU A 26 -1.35 -3.70 5.76
C LEU A 26 -0.29 -3.74 6.87
N ALA A 27 0.97 -4.03 6.53
CA ALA A 27 2.05 -3.97 7.51
C ALA A 27 2.17 -2.53 8.05
N HIS A 28 2.10 -2.38 9.37
CA HIS A 28 2.11 -1.09 10.07
C HIS A 28 3.50 -0.70 10.59
N ILE A 29 4.49 -1.59 10.49
CA ILE A 29 5.88 -1.37 10.93
C ILE A 29 6.82 -1.95 9.87
N VAL A 30 7.94 -1.26 9.61
CA VAL A 30 8.97 -1.67 8.64
C VAL A 30 9.53 -3.06 8.93
N ASP A 31 9.84 -3.36 10.19
CA ASP A 31 10.35 -4.69 10.59
C ASP A 31 9.34 -5.81 10.32
N LEU A 32 8.05 -5.53 10.52
CA LEU A 32 6.99 -6.49 10.23
C LEU A 32 6.85 -6.69 8.73
N PHE A 33 6.94 -5.61 7.94
CA PHE A 33 6.94 -5.67 6.48
C PHE A 33 8.10 -6.52 5.96
N ASN A 34 9.33 -6.28 6.41
CA ASN A 34 10.50 -7.05 5.98
C ASN A 34 10.38 -8.54 6.31
N LYS A 35 9.89 -8.88 7.50
CA LYS A 35 9.61 -10.27 7.88
C LYS A 35 8.51 -10.88 7.02
N ALA A 36 7.45 -10.14 6.75
CA ALA A 36 6.34 -10.61 5.93
C ALA A 36 6.76 -10.83 4.47
N VAL A 37 7.63 -9.97 3.92
CA VAL A 37 8.23 -10.14 2.59
C VAL A 37 9.09 -11.40 2.52
N ALA A 38 9.90 -11.69 3.55
CA ALA A 38 10.68 -12.93 3.61
C ALA A 38 9.77 -14.18 3.61
N LEU A 39 8.74 -14.20 4.46
CA LEU A 39 7.76 -15.29 4.51
C LEU A 39 6.96 -15.42 3.20
N PHE A 40 6.67 -14.29 2.55
CA PHE A 40 6.02 -14.27 1.25
C PHE A 40 6.90 -14.94 0.18
N ALA A 41 8.20 -14.61 0.13
CA ALA A 41 9.13 -15.24 -0.81
C ALA A 41 9.22 -16.76 -0.57
N GLU A 42 9.41 -17.20 0.68
CA GLU A 42 9.45 -18.62 1.05
C GLU A 42 8.19 -19.39 0.62
N LYS A 43 7.01 -18.79 0.84
CA LYS A 43 5.73 -19.39 0.43
C LYS A 43 5.68 -19.58 -1.09
N TRP A 44 6.05 -18.58 -1.86
CA TRP A 44 5.94 -18.62 -3.31
C TRP A 44 7.02 -19.49 -3.97
N ASP A 45 8.20 -19.61 -3.36
CA ASP A 45 9.23 -20.57 -3.75
C ASP A 45 8.74 -22.01 -3.54
N ALA A 46 8.15 -22.33 -2.39
CA ALA A 46 7.58 -23.65 -2.12
C ALA A 46 6.46 -24.03 -3.11
N ILE A 47 5.56 -23.08 -3.42
CA ILE A 47 4.51 -23.28 -4.43
C ILE A 47 5.14 -23.50 -5.83
N GLY A 48 6.25 -22.84 -6.12
CA GLY A 48 7.02 -23.03 -7.35
C GLY A 48 7.62 -24.42 -7.47
N GLU A 49 8.21 -24.96 -6.39
CA GLU A 49 8.80 -26.31 -6.36
C GLU A 49 7.77 -27.43 -6.56
N ASP A 50 6.56 -27.27 -6.00
CA ASP A 50 5.46 -28.23 -6.16
C ASP A 50 4.76 -28.12 -7.54
N SER A 51 5.12 -27.11 -8.34
CA SER A 51 4.48 -26.81 -9.62
C SER A 51 5.29 -27.30 -10.82
N SER A 52 4.66 -27.32 -12.00
CA SER A 52 5.36 -27.56 -13.27
C SER A 52 6.46 -26.51 -13.50
N GLU A 53 7.58 -26.91 -14.09
CA GLU A 53 8.73 -26.05 -14.44
C GLU A 53 8.34 -24.73 -15.13
N THR A 54 7.32 -24.75 -15.99
CA THR A 54 6.84 -23.52 -16.64
C THR A 54 6.18 -22.55 -15.66
N VAL A 55 5.40 -23.07 -14.71
CA VAL A 55 4.72 -22.27 -13.68
C VAL A 55 5.73 -21.78 -12.65
N LYS A 56 6.68 -22.62 -12.25
CA LYS A 56 7.79 -22.25 -11.36
C LYS A 56 8.51 -21.00 -11.87
N ARG A 57 8.98 -21.05 -13.12
CA ARG A 57 9.66 -19.92 -13.76
C ARG A 57 8.78 -18.65 -13.84
N GLN A 58 7.47 -18.80 -14.04
CA GLN A 58 6.55 -17.65 -14.04
C GLN A 58 6.44 -17.01 -12.66
N ILE A 59 6.38 -17.83 -11.60
CA ILE A 59 6.33 -17.37 -10.22
C ILE A 59 7.65 -16.66 -9.86
N GLU A 60 8.80 -17.29 -10.15
CA GLU A 60 10.13 -16.71 -9.90
C GLU A 60 10.30 -15.35 -10.59
N GLN A 61 9.91 -15.24 -11.85
CA GLN A 61 9.98 -13.95 -12.58
C GLN A 61 9.09 -12.88 -11.96
N CYS A 62 7.87 -13.25 -11.53
CA CYS A 62 6.96 -12.33 -10.85
C CYS A 62 7.51 -11.90 -9.48
N LEU A 63 8.04 -12.86 -8.71
CA LEU A 63 8.58 -12.64 -7.38
C LEU A 63 9.81 -11.74 -7.44
N GLN A 64 10.77 -12.05 -8.32
CA GLN A 64 11.97 -11.25 -8.53
C GLN A 64 11.61 -9.80 -8.90
N HIS A 65 10.72 -9.62 -9.86
CA HIS A 65 10.29 -8.29 -10.26
C HIS A 65 9.56 -7.54 -9.14
N PHE A 66 8.74 -8.24 -8.35
CA PHE A 66 8.05 -7.63 -7.22
C PHE A 66 9.04 -7.14 -6.16
N VAL A 67 10.02 -7.97 -5.79
CA VAL A 67 11.01 -7.60 -4.77
C VAL A 67 11.87 -6.43 -5.26
N GLU A 68 12.46 -6.52 -6.46
CA GLU A 68 13.33 -5.48 -6.98
C GLU A 68 12.63 -4.12 -7.11
N GLU A 69 11.41 -4.11 -7.64
CA GLU A 69 10.73 -2.86 -7.96
C GLU A 69 9.95 -2.31 -6.76
N TYR A 70 9.25 -3.17 -6.01
CA TYR A 70 8.32 -2.74 -4.97
C TYR A 70 8.85 -2.93 -3.55
N CYS A 71 9.82 -3.81 -3.30
CA CYS A 71 10.45 -3.90 -1.99
C CYS A 71 11.74 -3.06 -1.92
N ASP A 72 12.57 -3.09 -2.95
CA ASP A 72 13.88 -2.43 -2.91
C ASP A 72 13.83 -0.99 -3.44
N ARG A 73 13.26 -0.77 -4.64
CA ARG A 73 13.26 0.55 -5.28
C ARG A 73 12.16 1.48 -4.77
N TYR A 74 10.94 0.98 -4.62
CA TYR A 74 9.77 1.77 -4.23
C TYR A 74 9.07 1.18 -3.01
N SER A 75 9.74 1.10 -1.85
CA SER A 75 9.19 0.53 -0.62
C SER A 75 8.04 1.32 0.03
N GLY A 76 7.71 2.52 -0.48
CA GLY A 76 6.77 3.44 0.17
C GLY A 76 5.28 3.12 0.06
N TRP A 77 4.90 1.91 -0.36
CA TRP A 77 3.51 1.55 -0.65
C TRP A 77 2.80 0.81 0.48
N PHE A 78 3.51 0.35 1.52
CA PHE A 78 2.86 -0.24 2.70
C PHE A 78 2.46 0.84 3.70
N GLU A 79 1.38 0.61 4.46
CA GLU A 79 0.77 1.61 5.34
C GLU A 79 1.71 2.10 6.45
N GLY A 80 2.55 1.23 6.98
CA GLY A 80 3.55 1.55 7.99
C GLY A 80 4.67 2.49 7.52
N ASN A 81 4.83 2.71 6.21
CA ASN A 81 5.87 3.61 5.70
C ASN A 81 5.52 5.09 5.95
N ALA A 82 4.24 5.44 5.92
CA ALA A 82 3.76 6.80 6.11
C ALA A 82 2.47 6.77 6.96
N LEU A 83 2.65 6.59 8.27
CA LEU A 83 1.56 6.54 9.23
C LEU A 83 0.64 7.75 9.08
N GLY A 84 -0.67 7.51 8.97
CA GLY A 84 -1.69 8.55 8.80
C GLY A 84 -1.86 9.05 7.36
N HIS A 85 -1.04 8.61 6.41
CA HIS A 85 -1.23 8.88 4.99
C HIS A 85 -1.77 7.65 4.27
N PRO A 86 -2.82 7.79 3.44
CA PRO A 86 -3.35 6.66 2.69
C PRO A 86 -2.32 6.20 1.66
N SER A 87 -1.92 4.93 1.73
CA SER A 87 -1.11 4.25 0.70
C SER A 87 -1.93 3.80 -0.51
N HIS A 88 -3.25 4.03 -0.48
CA HIS A 88 -4.17 3.59 -1.50
C HIS A 88 -4.14 4.52 -2.73
N ASN A 89 -3.98 3.91 -3.90
CA ASN A 89 -4.04 4.57 -5.21
C ASN A 89 -5.43 5.16 -5.53
N ASN A 90 -6.43 4.98 -4.65
CA ASN A 90 -7.81 5.39 -4.86
C ASN A 90 -7.95 6.86 -5.27
N ALA A 91 -7.14 7.76 -4.72
CA ALA A 91 -7.19 9.17 -5.09
C ALA A 91 -6.72 9.41 -6.53
N LEU A 92 -5.61 8.79 -6.93
CA LEU A 92 -5.07 8.89 -8.29
C LEU A 92 -5.95 8.15 -9.31
N GLU A 93 -6.48 6.99 -8.95
CA GLU A 93 -7.39 6.23 -9.80
C GLU A 93 -8.73 6.94 -10.00
N SER A 94 -9.29 7.50 -8.93
CA SER A 94 -10.50 8.32 -8.99
C SER A 94 -10.26 9.55 -9.86
N MET A 95 -9.13 10.25 -9.69
CA MET A 95 -8.75 11.39 -10.52
C MET A 95 -8.60 11.01 -12.00
N ASN A 96 -7.92 9.90 -12.28
CA ASN A 96 -7.77 9.39 -13.62
C ASN A 96 -9.14 9.04 -14.25
N ASN A 97 -10.10 8.56 -13.45
CA ASN A 97 -11.45 8.26 -13.94
C ASN A 97 -12.22 9.54 -14.29
N ILE A 98 -12.19 10.55 -13.41
CA ILE A 98 -12.86 11.83 -13.63
C ILE A 98 -12.32 12.51 -14.89
N ILE A 99 -11.00 12.60 -15.05
CA ILE A 99 -10.38 13.16 -16.26
C ILE A 99 -10.86 12.44 -17.53
N LYS A 100 -10.94 11.11 -17.49
CA LYS A 100 -11.37 10.30 -18.64
C LYS A 100 -12.87 10.46 -18.95
N MET A 101 -13.71 10.55 -17.93
CA MET A 101 -15.17 10.62 -18.06
C MET A 101 -15.65 12.02 -18.39
N GLU A 102 -15.20 13.02 -17.64
CA GLU A 102 -15.75 14.37 -17.68
C GLU A 102 -15.01 15.27 -18.66
N CYS A 103 -13.70 15.05 -18.84
CA CYS A 103 -12.86 16.06 -19.50
C CYS A 103 -12.41 15.65 -20.90
N MET A 104 -12.20 14.36 -21.14
CA MET A 104 -11.68 13.91 -22.43
C MET A 104 -12.75 13.31 -23.34
N MET A 105 -13.92 12.91 -22.83
CA MET A 105 -14.86 12.01 -23.55
C MET A 105 -14.13 10.83 -24.21
N ARG A 106 -13.04 10.36 -23.57
CA ARG A 106 -12.08 9.38 -24.11
C ARG A 106 -11.41 9.73 -25.46
N SER A 107 -11.49 10.98 -25.91
CA SER A 107 -10.78 11.52 -27.08
C SER A 107 -9.40 12.07 -26.70
N ARG A 108 -8.46 12.11 -27.65
CA ARG A 108 -7.14 12.72 -27.42
C ARG A 108 -7.24 14.23 -27.55
N LEU A 109 -6.84 14.96 -26.51
CA LEU A 109 -6.77 16.41 -26.54
C LEU A 109 -5.36 16.91 -26.87
N PRO A 110 -5.25 18.05 -27.58
CA PRO A 110 -4.00 18.81 -27.66
C PRO A 110 -3.48 19.16 -26.25
N ILE A 111 -2.16 19.14 -26.07
CA ILE A 111 -1.51 19.27 -24.75
C ILE A 111 -1.89 20.56 -24.01
N ALA A 112 -2.06 21.68 -24.73
CA ALA A 112 -2.46 22.95 -24.15
C ALA A 112 -3.90 22.91 -23.61
N GLN A 113 -4.81 22.22 -24.30
CA GLN A 113 -6.19 22.05 -23.85
C GLN A 113 -6.27 21.11 -22.64
N PHE A 114 -5.50 20.03 -22.66
CA PHE A 114 -5.39 19.12 -21.52
C PHE A 114 -4.89 19.84 -20.27
N ALA A 115 -3.82 20.63 -20.38
CA ALA A 115 -3.25 21.37 -19.24
C ALA A 115 -4.27 22.35 -18.64
N ASN A 116 -4.97 23.12 -19.48
CA ASN A 116 -6.00 24.05 -19.01
C ASN A 116 -7.12 23.33 -18.25
N MET A 117 -7.62 22.21 -18.77
CA MET A 117 -8.65 21.43 -18.08
C MET A 117 -8.14 20.81 -16.77
N ALA A 118 -6.93 20.25 -16.74
CA ALA A 118 -6.36 19.68 -15.53
C ALA A 118 -6.24 20.74 -14.42
N CYS A 119 -5.86 21.97 -14.78
CA CYS A 119 -5.87 23.11 -13.87
C CYS A 119 -7.28 23.45 -13.37
N THR A 120 -8.29 23.46 -14.25
CA THR A 120 -9.69 23.72 -13.87
C THR A 120 -10.20 22.66 -12.90
N ILE A 121 -9.96 21.36 -13.15
CA ILE A 121 -10.36 20.28 -12.23
C ILE A 121 -9.70 20.46 -10.86
N GLY A 122 -8.40 20.77 -10.83
CA GLY A 122 -7.68 21.02 -9.59
C GLY A 122 -8.23 22.23 -8.82
N GLN A 123 -8.58 23.30 -9.55
CA GLN A 123 -9.22 24.48 -8.98
C GLN A 123 -10.60 24.15 -8.42
N ASP A 124 -11.45 23.47 -9.20
CA ASP A 124 -12.79 23.06 -8.79
C ASP A 124 -12.72 22.18 -7.53
N TRP A 125 -11.78 21.25 -7.42
CA TRP A 125 -11.64 20.43 -6.21
C TRP A 125 -11.11 21.21 -5.01
N SER A 126 -10.26 22.21 -5.25
CA SER A 126 -9.77 23.08 -4.17
C SER A 126 -10.83 24.07 -3.67
N GLN A 127 -11.70 24.56 -4.57
CA GLN A 127 -12.67 25.62 -4.28
C GLN A 127 -14.08 25.10 -3.98
N SER A 128 -14.46 23.92 -4.50
CA SER A 128 -15.78 23.30 -4.28
C SER A 128 -15.88 22.57 -2.94
N ARG A 129 -14.86 22.66 -2.07
CA ARG A 129 -15.00 22.28 -0.67
C ARG A 129 -15.96 23.26 0.01
N ASN A 130 -17.25 22.97 -0.07
CA ASN A 130 -18.26 23.65 0.71
C ASN A 130 -18.26 23.07 2.13
N PRO A 131 -17.85 23.84 3.17
CA PRO A 131 -17.90 23.39 4.56
C PRO A 131 -19.32 23.06 5.04
N GLU A 132 -20.33 23.59 4.34
CA GLU A 132 -21.75 23.40 4.66
C GLU A 132 -22.37 22.20 3.91
N ALA A 133 -21.61 21.51 3.04
CA ALA A 133 -22.11 20.31 2.39
C ALA A 133 -22.32 19.20 3.42
N ILE A 134 -23.45 18.47 3.32
CA ILE A 134 -23.81 17.38 4.25
C ILE A 134 -22.70 16.32 4.39
N ASN A 135 -21.91 16.13 3.33
CA ASN A 135 -20.81 15.15 3.29
C ASN A 135 -19.42 15.77 3.54
N PHE A 136 -19.33 16.99 4.06
CA PHE A 136 -18.07 17.64 4.38
C PHE A 136 -17.40 16.97 5.59
N ILE A 137 -16.17 16.50 5.42
CA ILE A 137 -15.33 15.95 6.50
C ILE A 137 -14.22 16.98 6.77
N SER A 138 -14.25 17.59 7.95
CA SER A 138 -13.19 18.49 8.43
C SER A 138 -11.97 17.68 8.85
N PHE A 139 -10.79 18.08 8.37
CA PHE A 139 -9.51 17.46 8.71
C PHE A 139 -8.60 18.47 9.46
N ASP A 140 -9.12 19.10 10.51
CA ASP A 140 -8.39 19.87 11.54
C ASP A 140 -9.26 19.80 12.81
N SER A 141 -8.80 19.55 14.04
CA SER A 141 -7.49 19.33 14.66
C SER A 141 -7.74 18.60 15.99
N GLU A 142 -6.81 17.72 16.41
CA GLU A 142 -6.74 17.08 17.74
C GLU A 142 -7.95 16.23 18.17
N ALA A 143 -7.80 14.90 18.07
CA ALA A 143 -8.54 14.02 18.96
C ALA A 143 -8.14 14.39 20.41
N PRO A 144 -9.10 14.66 21.33
CA PRO A 144 -8.74 14.80 22.72
C PRO A 144 -8.19 13.45 23.17
N MET A 145 -6.89 13.40 23.48
CA MET A 145 -6.35 12.37 24.34
C MET A 145 -7.20 12.41 25.61
N LYS A 146 -8.05 11.40 25.80
CA LYS A 146 -8.64 11.15 27.10
C LYS A 146 -7.47 10.83 28.01
N GLU A 147 -7.11 11.78 28.87
CA GLU A 147 -6.37 11.51 30.09
C GLU A 147 -7.08 10.33 30.77
N LYS A 148 -6.41 9.18 30.78
CA LYS A 148 -6.80 8.13 31.71
C LYS A 148 -6.27 8.58 33.05
N ASP A 149 -7.20 9.03 33.89
CA ASP A 149 -6.98 9.29 35.29
C ASP A 149 -6.17 8.14 35.93
N ASN A 150 -5.20 8.57 36.74
CA ASN A 150 -4.44 7.72 37.63
C ASN A 150 -5.38 6.92 38.52
N GLU A 151 -5.33 5.60 38.44
CA GLU A 151 -5.67 4.76 39.58
C GLU A 151 -4.59 3.69 39.71
N GLU A 152 -3.84 3.80 40.80
CA GLU A 152 -2.85 2.83 41.25
C GLU A 152 -3.51 1.45 41.37
N ASP A 153 -2.90 0.41 40.80
CA ASP A 153 -2.90 -0.87 41.50
C ASP A 153 -1.55 -1.57 41.38
N LYS A 154 -1.04 -1.91 42.56
CA LYS A 154 0.26 -2.51 42.82
C LYS A 154 0.08 -4.01 42.86
N SER A 155 0.77 -4.76 42.01
CA SER A 155 1.27 -6.09 42.43
C SER A 155 2.48 -6.57 41.63
N LEU A 156 3.58 -6.69 42.39
CA LEU A 156 4.85 -7.41 42.21
C LEU A 156 4.84 -8.59 41.21
N THR A 157 5.90 -8.81 40.43
CA THR A 157 7.17 -9.41 40.92
C THR A 157 8.33 -9.28 39.90
N PRO A 158 9.62 -9.42 40.34
CA PRO A 158 10.79 -9.01 39.56
C PRO A 158 11.49 -10.15 38.79
N GLY A 159 12.06 -9.80 37.63
CA GLY A 159 13.33 -10.37 37.16
C GLY A 159 13.33 -11.17 35.85
N ARG A 160 13.93 -10.58 34.79
CA ARG A 160 15.07 -11.20 34.08
C ARG A 160 15.76 -10.17 33.18
N GLN A 161 16.95 -9.72 33.58
CA GLN A 161 17.86 -9.01 32.69
C GLN A 161 18.52 -10.03 31.76
N PHE A 162 18.44 -9.80 30.45
CA PHE A 162 19.25 -10.53 29.47
C PHE A 162 20.46 -9.66 29.12
N THR A 163 21.65 -10.12 29.52
CA THR A 163 22.93 -9.60 29.07
C THR A 163 23.35 -10.33 27.79
N PHE A 164 23.70 -9.59 26.74
CA PHE A 164 24.33 -10.17 25.55
C PHE A 164 25.87 -10.11 25.70
N PRO A 165 26.61 -11.18 25.33
CA PRO A 165 28.07 -11.12 25.27
C PRO A 165 28.52 -10.22 24.10
N ALA A 166 29.54 -9.40 24.34
CA ALA A 166 30.24 -8.66 23.30
C ALA A 166 30.85 -9.65 22.30
N ARG A 167 30.66 -9.38 21.00
CA ARG A 167 31.32 -10.16 19.94
C ARG A 167 32.80 -9.77 19.82
N PRO A 168 33.68 -10.74 19.53
CA PRO A 168 35.07 -10.52 19.16
C PRO A 168 35.21 -9.87 17.78
#